data_AF-A0AAN9YIT8-F1
#
_entry.id   AF-A0AAN9YIT8-F1
#
_cell.length_a   1.000
_cell.length_b   1.000
_cell.length_c   1.000
_cell.angle_alpha   90.00
_cell.angle_beta   90.00
_cell.angle_gamma   90.00
#
_symmetry.space_group_name_H-M   'P 1'
#
loop_
_entity.id
_entity.type
_entity.pdbx_description
1 polymer ?
#
loop_
_entity_poly.entity_id
_entity_poly.type
_entity_poly.pdbx_seq_one_letter_code
_entity_poly.pdbx_strand_id
1 'polypeptide(L)'
;MDDVTADKPGKLGGSVTSEMWFPYASSGSPPPLDAPVLEDCTELLSRERITLHEITAPLGYYLVLQELNVKTVTQLISWKDNLPSALQVDVDAPTKPYLPHVLLLHMQYHQSMIHAHRPWMSKTLTQPQPKKGPGYVHARETCIRSAISIGKLLCIYESQYSLSRMNIHGVGITCTAASILIFACVSLLPNLSSQDVLFYLGACFRALDCFSPSWEVARKTRDFLVLFQRKWQSFSRSTNASRKRSWPEHA
;
A
#
# COMPACT_ATOMS: atom_id res chain seq x y z
N MET A 1 -35.77 -9.84 3.63
CA MET A 1 -34.65 -9.31 2.83
C MET A 1 -33.84 -10.51 2.44
N ASP A 2 -34.04 -11.00 1.22
CA ASP A 2 -33.29 -12.14 0.72
C ASP A 2 -31.84 -11.72 0.54
N ASP A 3 -30.95 -12.40 1.26
CA ASP A 3 -29.52 -12.17 1.22
C ASP A 3 -29.03 -12.61 -0.17
N VAL A 4 -28.71 -11.66 -1.04
CA VAL A 4 -28.25 -11.93 -2.40
C VAL A 4 -26.86 -12.56 -2.32
N THR A 5 -26.84 -13.89 -2.21
CA THR A 5 -25.60 -14.66 -2.10
C THR A 5 -25.18 -15.07 -3.51
N ALA A 6 -24.25 -14.32 -4.10
CA ALA A 6 -23.55 -14.77 -5.30
C ALA A 6 -22.45 -15.78 -4.90
N ASP A 7 -22.29 -16.83 -5.71
CA ASP A 7 -21.19 -17.78 -5.49
C ASP A 7 -19.83 -17.09 -5.62
N LYS A 8 -18.88 -17.52 -4.79
CA LYS A 8 -17.49 -17.04 -4.88
C LYS A 8 -16.91 -17.45 -6.25
N PRO A 9 -16.22 -16.53 -6.96
CA PRO A 9 -15.55 -16.87 -8.22
C PRO A 9 -14.55 -18.02 -8.02
N GLY A 10 -14.47 -18.95 -8.97
CA GLY A 10 -13.58 -20.12 -8.93
C GLY A 10 -14.14 -21.41 -8.32
N LYS A 11 -15.44 -21.50 -8.00
CA LYS A 11 -16.06 -22.75 -7.48
C LYS A 11 -16.48 -23.76 -8.56
N LEU A 12 -16.63 -23.32 -9.81
CA LEU A 12 -16.96 -24.21 -10.92
C LEU A 12 -15.67 -24.69 -11.56
N GLY A 13 -15.40 -26.01 -11.51
CA GLY A 13 -14.28 -26.67 -12.20
C GLY A 13 -14.43 -26.68 -13.72
N GLY A 14 -14.76 -25.54 -14.32
CA GLY A 14 -14.69 -25.34 -15.76
C GLY A 14 -13.22 -25.24 -16.16
N SER A 15 -12.82 -26.02 -17.16
CA SER A 15 -11.54 -25.86 -17.84
C SER A 15 -11.44 -24.42 -18.35
N VAL A 16 -10.73 -23.56 -17.61
CA VAL A 16 -10.41 -22.20 -18.04
C VAL A 16 -9.58 -22.36 -19.29
N THR A 17 -10.17 -22.07 -20.45
CA THR A 17 -9.41 -21.82 -21.66
C THR A 17 -8.42 -20.72 -21.31
N SER A 18 -7.12 -21.00 -21.42
CA SER A 18 -6.04 -20.04 -21.18
C SER A 18 -6.18 -18.89 -22.17
N GLU A 19 -7.05 -17.92 -21.85
CA GLU A 19 -7.23 -16.71 -22.62
C GLU A 19 -6.05 -15.78 -22.34
N MET A 20 -5.55 -15.13 -23.39
CA MET A 20 -4.48 -14.15 -23.26
C MET A 20 -5.09 -12.83 -22.78
N TRP A 21 -4.44 -12.16 -21.83
CA TRP A 21 -4.88 -10.85 -21.39
C TRP A 21 -4.46 -9.77 -22.39
N PHE A 22 -5.40 -8.88 -22.74
CA PHE A 22 -5.13 -7.70 -23.55
C PHE A 22 -5.55 -6.41 -22.82
N PRO A 23 -4.80 -5.30 -22.95
CA PRO A 23 -5.24 -4.01 -22.43
C PRO A 23 -6.60 -3.61 -23.02
N TYR A 24 -7.49 -3.04 -22.20
CA TYR A 24 -8.84 -2.62 -22.62
C TYR A 24 -8.84 -1.66 -23.83
N ALA A 25 -7.76 -0.90 -24.03
CA ALA A 25 -7.61 0.03 -25.15
C ALA A 25 -7.17 -0.64 -26.47
N SER A 26 -6.84 -1.93 -26.45
CA SER A 26 -6.35 -2.69 -27.61
C SER A 26 -7.44 -3.38 -28.41
N SER A 27 -8.72 -3.21 -28.05
CA SER A 27 -9.83 -3.82 -28.78
C SER A 27 -9.93 -3.19 -30.18
N GLY A 28 -9.30 -3.83 -31.16
CA GLY A 28 -9.29 -3.42 -32.57
C GLY A 28 -7.91 -3.27 -33.22
N SER A 29 -6.80 -3.32 -32.46
CA SER A 29 -5.45 -3.34 -33.02
C SER A 29 -4.68 -4.58 -32.54
N PRO A 30 -4.01 -5.32 -33.45
CA PRO A 30 -3.14 -6.40 -33.02
C PRO A 30 -2.07 -5.83 -32.07
N PRO A 31 -1.72 -6.55 -31.00
CA PRO A 31 -0.61 -6.14 -30.14
C PRO A 31 0.65 -5.94 -30.99
N PRO A 32 1.53 -4.99 -30.65
CA PRO A 32 2.87 -4.93 -31.24
C PRO A 32 3.51 -6.31 -31.20
N LEU A 33 4.21 -6.73 -32.26
CA LEU A 33 4.83 -8.07 -32.34
C LEU A 33 5.74 -8.39 -31.13
N ASP A 34 6.30 -7.36 -30.50
CA ASP A 34 7.22 -7.48 -29.35
C ASP A 34 6.52 -7.30 -27.98
N ALA A 35 5.19 -7.17 -27.95
CA ALA A 35 4.47 -7.04 -26.69
C ALA A 35 4.45 -8.37 -25.93
N PRO A 36 4.74 -8.37 -24.62
CA PRO A 36 4.76 -9.59 -23.84
C PRO A 36 3.36 -10.21 -23.73
N VAL A 37 3.26 -11.48 -24.07
CA VAL A 37 2.04 -12.28 -23.90
C VAL A 37 1.87 -12.59 -22.42
N LEU A 38 0.77 -12.10 -21.82
CA LEU A 38 0.42 -12.33 -20.43
C LEU A 38 -0.81 -13.23 -20.37
N GLU A 39 -0.74 -14.29 -19.56
CA GLU A 39 -1.86 -15.19 -19.30
C GLU A 39 -2.95 -14.46 -18.49
N ASP A 40 -4.22 -14.63 -18.87
CA ASP A 40 -5.31 -14.03 -18.11
C ASP A 40 -5.53 -14.78 -16.79
N CYS A 41 -5.26 -14.08 -15.68
CA CYS A 41 -5.50 -14.58 -14.33
C CYS A 41 -6.62 -13.81 -13.61
N THR A 42 -7.55 -13.18 -14.33
CA THR A 42 -8.57 -12.29 -13.75
C THR A 42 -9.48 -12.99 -12.73
N GLU A 43 -9.88 -14.23 -12.98
CA GLU A 43 -10.71 -15.01 -12.04
C GLU A 43 -9.95 -15.33 -10.76
N LEU A 44 -8.72 -15.84 -10.90
CA LEU A 44 -7.82 -16.12 -9.77
C LEU A 44 -7.57 -14.86 -8.94
N LEU A 45 -7.28 -13.73 -9.60
CA LEU A 45 -7.07 -12.46 -8.92
C LEU A 45 -8.33 -11.98 -8.19
N SER A 46 -9.51 -12.14 -8.80
CA SER A 46 -10.77 -11.76 -8.17
C SER A 46 -11.02 -12.56 -6.89
N ARG A 47 -10.73 -13.86 -6.91
CA ARG A 47 -10.79 -14.74 -5.75
C ARG A 47 -9.82 -14.30 -4.66
N GLU A 48 -8.54 -14.12 -4.99
CA GLU A 48 -7.52 -13.74 -4.00
C GLU A 48 -7.78 -12.35 -3.40
N ARG A 49 -8.32 -11.41 -4.20
CA ARG A 49 -8.75 -10.11 -3.70
C ARG A 49 -9.89 -10.23 -2.69
N ILE A 50 -10.87 -11.12 -2.91
CA ILE A 50 -11.94 -11.35 -1.93
C ILE A 50 -11.34 -11.90 -0.63
N THR A 51 -10.46 -12.89 -0.72
CA THR A 51 -9.77 -13.47 0.44
C THR A 51 -8.99 -12.41 1.24
N LEU A 52 -8.29 -11.50 0.57
CA LEU A 52 -7.60 -10.38 1.23
C LEU A 52 -8.57 -9.48 2.02
N HIS A 53 -9.76 -9.20 1.48
CA HIS A 53 -10.78 -8.41 2.18
C HIS A 53 -11.38 -9.19 3.37
N GLU A 54 -11.59 -10.50 3.23
CA GLU A 54 -12.09 -11.34 4.33
C GLU A 54 -11.11 -11.40 5.51
N ILE A 55 -9.80 -11.50 5.23
CA ILE A 55 -8.75 -11.47 6.27
C ILE A 55 -8.75 -10.14 7.02
N THR A 56 -9.01 -9.03 6.32
CA THR A 56 -8.89 -7.67 6.87
C THR A 56 -10.19 -7.13 7.46
N ALA A 57 -11.35 -7.69 7.13
CA ALA A 57 -12.66 -7.28 7.63
C ALA A 57 -12.73 -7.15 9.16
N PRO A 58 -12.15 -8.05 9.98
CA PRO A 58 -12.21 -7.93 11.44
C PRO A 58 -11.53 -6.66 11.99
N LEU A 59 -10.57 -6.08 11.26
CA LEU A 59 -9.87 -4.86 11.68
C LEU A 59 -10.79 -3.63 11.70
N GLY A 60 -11.81 -3.58 10.86
CA GLY A 60 -12.75 -2.45 10.80
C GLY A 60 -13.64 -2.33 12.04
N TYR A 61 -13.93 -3.45 12.70
CA TYR A 61 -14.87 -3.52 13.82
C TYR A 61 -14.19 -3.51 15.20
N TYR A 62 -12.94 -3.98 15.29
CA TYR A 62 -12.26 -4.23 16.56
C TYR A 62 -10.86 -3.61 16.63
N LEU A 63 -10.72 -2.36 16.19
CA LEU A 63 -9.45 -1.59 16.09
C LEU A 63 -8.55 -1.56 17.35
N VAL A 64 -9.00 -2.12 18.47
CA VAL A 64 -8.33 -2.06 19.78
C VAL A 64 -7.85 -3.44 20.29
N LEU A 65 -8.27 -4.56 19.66
CA LEU A 65 -7.86 -5.89 20.12
C LEU A 65 -6.53 -6.32 19.46
N GLN A 66 -5.45 -6.19 20.22
CA GLN A 66 -4.11 -6.56 19.75
C GLN A 66 -3.99 -8.04 19.37
N GLU A 67 -4.67 -8.95 20.07
CA GLU A 67 -4.67 -10.38 19.74
C GLU A 67 -5.31 -10.66 18.38
N LEU A 68 -6.42 -9.98 18.06
CA LEU A 68 -7.06 -10.06 16.75
C LEU A 68 -6.12 -9.51 15.67
N ASN A 69 -5.46 -8.39 15.94
CA ASN A 69 -4.50 -7.81 15.02
C ASN A 69 -3.35 -8.78 14.71
N VAL A 70 -2.75 -9.40 15.71
CA VAL A 70 -1.68 -10.40 15.53
C VAL A 70 -2.16 -11.56 14.65
N LYS A 71 -3.38 -12.05 14.88
CA LYS A 71 -3.98 -13.11 14.05
C LYS A 71 -4.15 -12.65 12.60
N THR A 72 -4.72 -11.46 12.38
CA THR A 72 -4.92 -10.90 11.03
C THR A 72 -3.59 -10.68 10.30
N VAL A 73 -2.58 -10.10 10.97
CA VAL A 73 -1.25 -9.89 10.38
C VAL A 73 -0.60 -11.21 10.00
N THR A 74 -0.72 -12.24 10.85
CA THR A 74 -0.21 -13.59 10.55
C THR A 74 -0.90 -14.19 9.32
N GLN A 75 -2.22 -14.03 9.22
CA GLN A 75 -2.99 -14.48 8.05
C GLN A 75 -2.63 -13.71 6.78
N LEU A 76 -2.38 -12.39 6.86
CA LEU A 76 -1.93 -11.58 5.74
C LEU A 76 -0.59 -12.06 5.19
N ILE A 77 0.40 -12.26 6.07
CA ILE A 77 1.74 -12.73 5.68
C ILE A 77 1.63 -14.10 5.01
N SER A 78 0.93 -15.04 5.67
CA SER A 78 0.70 -16.38 5.11
C SER A 78 -0.02 -16.33 3.77
N TRP A 79 -1.05 -15.49 3.61
CA TRP A 79 -1.75 -15.32 2.34
C TRP A 79 -0.82 -14.84 1.24
N LYS A 80 0.02 -13.83 1.49
CA LYS A 80 0.96 -13.31 0.49
C LYS A 80 1.98 -14.37 0.07
N ASP A 81 2.51 -15.12 1.03
CA ASP A 81 3.53 -16.15 0.76
C ASP A 81 2.96 -17.34 -0.01
N ASN A 82 1.66 -17.62 0.14
CA ASN A 82 0.95 -18.71 -0.54
C ASN A 82 0.21 -18.26 -1.82
N LEU A 83 0.44 -17.05 -2.32
CA LEU A 83 -0.15 -16.61 -3.59
C LEU A 83 0.34 -17.50 -4.76
N PRO A 84 -0.55 -17.86 -5.71
CA PRO A 84 -0.17 -18.57 -6.94
C PRO A 84 0.96 -17.87 -7.69
N SER A 85 1.82 -18.62 -8.36
CA SER A 85 2.99 -18.10 -9.10
C SER A 85 2.63 -17.02 -10.13
N ALA A 86 1.47 -17.14 -10.78
CA ALA A 86 0.93 -16.15 -11.72
C ALA A 86 0.67 -14.78 -11.07
N LEU A 87 0.41 -14.74 -9.76
CA LEU A 87 0.11 -13.53 -8.99
C LEU A 87 1.31 -13.02 -8.19
N GLN A 88 2.46 -13.71 -8.23
CA GLN A 88 3.67 -13.29 -7.50
C GLN A 88 4.40 -12.17 -8.23
N VAL A 89 4.88 -11.18 -7.47
CA VAL A 89 5.63 -10.01 -7.97
C VAL A 89 6.98 -9.93 -7.27
N ASP A 90 8.04 -9.95 -8.07
CA ASP A 90 9.38 -9.58 -7.61
C ASP A 90 9.51 -8.05 -7.71
N VAL A 91 9.54 -7.42 -6.53
CA VAL A 91 9.59 -5.96 -6.38
C VAL A 91 11.01 -5.41 -6.47
N ASP A 92 12.02 -6.24 -6.17
CA ASP A 92 13.42 -5.81 -6.12
C ASP A 92 14.13 -6.02 -7.47
N ALA A 93 13.69 -6.99 -8.26
CA ALA A 93 14.18 -7.22 -9.61
C ALA A 93 13.01 -7.44 -10.61
N PRO A 94 12.33 -6.36 -11.05
CA PRO A 94 11.23 -6.46 -12.02
C PRO A 94 11.79 -6.77 -13.43
N THR A 95 12.17 -8.01 -13.66
CA THR A 95 12.72 -8.50 -14.93
C THR A 95 11.65 -8.89 -15.95
N LYS A 96 10.41 -9.03 -15.49
CA LYS A 96 9.25 -9.43 -16.30
C LYS A 96 8.11 -8.42 -16.23
N PRO A 97 7.26 -8.36 -17.27
CA PRO A 97 6.02 -7.61 -17.24
C PRO A 97 5.01 -8.24 -16.27
N TYR A 98 4.24 -7.42 -15.58
CA TYR A 98 3.21 -7.84 -14.63
C TYR A 98 1.88 -7.22 -14.99
N LEU A 99 0.79 -7.98 -14.85
CA LEU A 99 -0.54 -7.43 -15.09
C LEU A 99 -0.85 -6.23 -14.17
N PRO A 100 -1.48 -5.14 -14.67
CA PRO A 100 -1.74 -3.94 -13.88
C PRO A 100 -2.51 -4.22 -12.58
N HIS A 101 -3.47 -5.15 -12.66
CA HIS A 101 -4.30 -5.53 -11.53
C HIS A 101 -3.56 -6.41 -10.52
N VAL A 102 -2.55 -7.19 -10.93
CA VAL A 102 -1.66 -7.94 -10.02
C VAL A 102 -0.80 -6.98 -9.21
N LEU A 103 -0.21 -5.96 -9.86
CA LEU A 103 0.53 -4.92 -9.14
C LEU A 103 -0.37 -4.20 -8.11
N LEU A 104 -1.61 -3.90 -8.49
CA LEU A 104 -2.59 -3.30 -7.59
C LEU A 104 -2.95 -4.21 -6.40
N LEU A 105 -3.06 -5.54 -6.60
CA LEU A 105 -3.30 -6.49 -5.52
C LEU A 105 -2.18 -6.45 -4.45
N HIS A 106 -0.92 -6.40 -4.88
CA HIS A 106 0.22 -6.25 -3.96
C HIS A 106 0.23 -4.89 -3.26
N MET A 107 -0.16 -3.81 -3.95
CA MET A 107 -0.33 -2.50 -3.32
C MET A 107 -1.42 -2.53 -2.24
N GLN A 108 -2.55 -3.22 -2.49
CA GLN A 108 -3.63 -3.42 -1.52
C GLN A 108 -3.17 -4.21 -0.29
N TYR A 109 -2.38 -5.27 -0.48
CA TYR A 109 -1.77 -6.01 0.62
C TYR A 109 -0.96 -5.08 1.55
N HIS A 110 -0.09 -4.25 0.98
CA HIS A 110 0.73 -3.33 1.77
C HIS A 110 -0.11 -2.24 2.43
N GLN A 111 -1.19 -1.77 1.80
CA GLN A 111 -2.15 -0.87 2.44
C GLN A 111 -2.79 -1.53 3.66
N SER A 112 -3.20 -2.79 3.55
CA SER A 112 -3.76 -3.58 4.66
C SER A 112 -2.76 -3.74 5.80
N MET A 113 -1.48 -3.99 5.50
CA MET A 113 -0.41 -4.00 6.50
C MET A 113 -0.25 -2.66 7.22
N ILE A 114 -0.36 -1.53 6.51
CA ILE A 114 -0.34 -0.19 7.13
C ILE A 114 -1.55 0.00 8.05
N HIS A 115 -2.76 -0.31 7.58
CA HIS A 115 -3.98 -0.19 8.39
C HIS A 115 -3.91 -1.07 9.65
N ALA A 116 -3.38 -2.29 9.51
CA ALA A 116 -3.13 -3.22 10.60
C ALA A 116 -1.99 -2.81 11.54
N HIS A 117 -1.24 -1.73 11.29
CA HIS A 117 -0.19 -1.28 12.22
C HIS A 117 -0.37 0.18 12.68
N ARG A 118 -1.21 0.96 12.00
CA ARG A 118 -1.40 2.39 12.24
C ARG A 118 -1.89 2.74 13.66
N PRO A 119 -2.92 2.08 14.23
CA PRO A 119 -3.32 2.28 15.63
C PRO A 119 -2.15 2.16 16.61
N TRP A 120 -1.21 1.24 16.38
CA TRP A 120 -0.12 0.90 17.32
C TRP A 120 1.15 1.73 17.14
N MET A 121 1.19 2.68 16.20
CA MET A 121 2.35 3.56 15.98
C MET A 121 2.58 4.59 17.10
N SER A 122 1.58 4.82 17.95
CA SER A 122 1.68 5.74 19.09
C SER A 122 2.40 5.09 20.26
N LYS A 123 3.29 5.85 20.92
CA LYS A 123 4.04 5.38 22.10
C LYS A 123 3.14 5.16 23.32
N THR A 124 2.05 5.92 23.42
CA THR A 124 1.31 6.10 24.67
C THR A 124 -0.20 5.90 24.52
N LEU A 125 -0.77 6.14 23.33
CA LEU A 125 -2.22 6.30 23.22
C LEU A 125 -3.00 4.98 23.13
N THR A 126 -2.34 3.90 22.72
CA THR A 126 -3.05 2.74 22.15
C THR A 126 -2.35 1.41 22.43
N GLN A 127 -1.26 1.45 23.21
CA GLN A 127 -0.65 0.24 23.77
C GLN A 127 -1.42 -0.13 25.05
N PRO A 128 -1.91 -1.38 25.17
CA PRO A 128 -2.53 -1.84 26.41
C PRO A 128 -1.51 -1.80 27.56
N GLN A 129 -2.00 -1.70 28.79
CA GLN A 129 -1.19 -1.86 30.01
C GLN A 129 -1.56 -3.19 30.66
N PRO A 130 -0.60 -4.13 30.84
CA PRO A 130 0.81 -4.05 30.47
C PRO A 130 1.02 -4.10 28.95
N LYS A 131 2.15 -3.55 28.48
CA LYS A 131 2.53 -3.55 27.05
C LYS A 131 2.49 -4.98 26.51
N LYS A 132 1.65 -5.23 25.51
CA LYS A 132 1.60 -6.50 24.77
C LYS A 132 2.27 -6.32 23.40
N GLY A 133 2.84 -7.40 22.87
CA GLY A 133 3.39 -7.49 21.50
C GLY A 133 4.68 -6.70 21.21
N PRO A 134 5.06 -6.56 19.93
CA PRO A 134 6.37 -6.03 19.51
C PRO A 134 6.60 -4.53 19.78
N GLY A 135 5.55 -3.82 20.21
CA GLY A 135 5.59 -2.40 20.54
C GLY A 135 5.54 -1.45 19.34
N TYR A 136 5.53 -0.15 19.64
CA TYR A 136 5.28 0.92 18.64
C TYR A 136 6.41 1.08 17.60
N VAL A 137 7.64 0.67 17.92
CA VAL A 137 8.78 0.78 16.99
C VAL A 137 8.58 -0.18 15.82
N HIS A 138 8.28 -1.44 16.12
CA HIS A 138 7.94 -2.44 15.12
C HIS A 138 6.77 -1.99 14.23
N ALA A 139 5.69 -1.46 14.83
CA ALA A 139 4.54 -0.97 14.08
C ALA A 139 4.93 0.15 13.09
N ARG A 140 5.79 1.08 13.51
CA ARG A 140 6.31 2.15 12.62
C ARG A 140 7.15 1.58 11.49
N GLU A 141 8.10 0.70 11.80
CA GLU A 141 8.97 0.08 10.80
C GLU A 141 8.17 -0.71 9.76
N THR A 142 7.18 -1.49 10.19
CA THR A 142 6.30 -2.25 9.30
C THR A 142 5.46 -1.35 8.41
N CYS A 143 4.90 -0.27 8.94
CA CYS A 143 4.20 0.74 8.13
C CYS A 143 5.13 1.38 7.09
N ILE A 144 6.33 1.78 7.48
CA ILE A 144 7.27 2.46 6.58
C ILE A 144 7.75 1.52 5.48
N ARG A 145 8.12 0.28 5.84
CA ARG A 145 8.52 -0.75 4.86
C ARG A 145 7.39 -1.00 3.85
N SER A 146 6.15 -1.11 4.33
CA SER A 146 4.98 -1.31 3.46
C SER A 146 4.74 -0.10 2.54
N ALA A 147 4.93 1.12 3.03
CA ALA A 147 4.80 2.32 2.22
C ALA A 147 5.90 2.44 1.15
N ILE A 148 7.14 2.04 1.47
CA ILE A 148 8.24 1.92 0.51
C ILE A 148 7.90 0.87 -0.56
N SER A 149 7.39 -0.30 -0.19
CA SER A 149 6.96 -1.33 -1.15
C SER A 149 5.87 -0.83 -2.08
N ILE A 150 4.89 -0.05 -1.60
CA ILE A 150 3.90 0.62 -2.46
C ILE A 150 4.60 1.57 -3.44
N GLY A 151 5.55 2.37 -2.99
CA GLY A 151 6.34 3.25 -3.86
C GLY A 151 7.10 2.48 -4.96
N LYS A 152 7.73 1.35 -4.62
CA LYS A 152 8.38 0.47 -5.60
C LYS A 152 7.39 -0.07 -6.63
N LEU A 153 6.24 -0.56 -6.18
CA LEU A 153 5.19 -1.06 -7.07
C LEU A 153 4.64 0.04 -7.98
N LEU A 154 4.54 1.29 -7.50
CA LEU A 154 4.14 2.43 -8.33
C LEU A 154 5.17 2.71 -9.44
N CYS A 155 6.47 2.63 -9.13
CA CYS A 155 7.53 2.76 -10.13
C CYS A 155 7.49 1.63 -11.17
N ILE A 156 7.27 0.39 -10.74
CA ILE A 156 7.10 -0.75 -11.67
C ILE A 156 5.89 -0.51 -12.57
N TYR A 157 4.76 -0.11 -11.98
CA TYR A 157 3.54 0.20 -12.74
C TYR A 157 3.80 1.30 -13.76
N GLU A 158 4.42 2.41 -13.35
CA GLU A 158 4.75 3.56 -14.22
C GLU A 158 5.68 3.17 -15.38
N SER A 159 6.59 2.23 -15.16
CA SER A 159 7.51 1.74 -16.20
C SER A 159 6.83 0.87 -17.26
N GLN A 160 5.68 0.25 -16.93
CA GLN A 160 4.98 -0.70 -17.80
C GLN A 160 3.66 -0.14 -18.34
N TYR A 161 3.04 0.80 -17.62
CA TYR A 161 1.70 1.31 -17.86
C TYR A 161 1.54 2.78 -17.49
N SER A 162 0.53 3.44 -18.07
CA SER A 162 0.19 4.80 -17.69
C SER A 162 -0.58 4.84 -16.36
N LEU A 163 -0.03 5.56 -15.38
CA LEU A 163 -0.65 5.77 -14.06
C LEU A 163 -2.05 6.41 -14.14
N SER A 164 -2.33 7.21 -15.17
CA SER A 164 -3.64 7.86 -15.37
C SER A 164 -4.80 6.87 -15.54
N ARG A 165 -4.49 5.62 -15.92
CA ARG A 165 -5.44 4.51 -16.12
C ARG A 165 -5.57 3.60 -14.92
N MET A 166 -4.87 3.89 -13.82
CA MET A 166 -4.96 3.09 -12.61
C MET A 166 -6.37 3.15 -12.01
N ASN A 167 -6.80 2.02 -11.45
CA ASN A 167 -8.07 1.93 -10.73
C ASN A 167 -8.14 2.96 -9.59
N ILE A 168 -9.34 3.50 -9.30
CA ILE A 168 -9.59 4.47 -8.23
C ILE A 168 -9.03 4.06 -6.86
N HIS A 169 -8.96 2.76 -6.54
CA HIS A 169 -8.33 2.25 -5.32
C HIS A 169 -6.86 2.71 -5.18
N GLY A 170 -6.15 2.90 -6.30
CA GLY A 170 -4.78 3.40 -6.33
C GLY A 170 -4.61 4.77 -5.68
N VAL A 171 -5.62 5.65 -5.74
CA VAL A 171 -5.59 6.97 -5.09
C VAL A 171 -5.52 6.82 -3.58
N GLY A 172 -6.39 5.97 -3.01
CA GLY A 172 -6.43 5.70 -1.57
C GLY A 172 -5.15 5.03 -1.07
N ILE A 173 -4.65 4.03 -1.81
CA ILE A 173 -3.40 3.34 -1.46
C ILE A 173 -2.22 4.34 -1.45
N THR A 174 -2.10 5.14 -2.51
CA THR A 174 -1.01 6.12 -2.66
C THR A 174 -1.07 7.19 -1.58
N CYS A 175 -2.27 7.66 -1.21
CA CYS A 175 -2.48 8.59 -0.10
C CYS A 175 -1.97 8.02 1.23
N THR A 176 -2.33 6.77 1.52
CA THR A 176 -1.92 6.08 2.75
C THR A 176 -0.40 5.92 2.80
N ALA A 177 0.24 5.52 1.69
CA ALA A 177 1.69 5.41 1.59
C ALA A 177 2.39 6.77 1.78
N ALA A 178 1.96 7.81 1.06
CA ALA A 178 2.53 9.16 1.16
C ALA A 178 2.45 9.71 2.59
N SER A 179 1.31 9.51 3.27
CA SER A 179 1.12 9.92 4.68
C SER A 179 2.15 9.28 5.61
N ILE A 180 2.43 7.99 5.45
CA ILE A 180 3.41 7.26 6.25
C ILE A 180 4.84 7.71 5.92
N LEU A 181 5.16 7.93 4.64
CA LEU A 181 6.49 8.40 4.24
C LEU A 181 6.76 9.84 4.72
N ILE A 182 5.77 10.73 4.69
CA ILE A 182 5.87 12.06 5.32
C ILE A 182 6.16 11.94 6.82
N PHE A 183 5.44 11.06 7.51
CA PHE A 183 5.69 10.77 8.92
C PHE A 183 7.12 10.27 9.16
N ALA A 184 7.62 9.38 8.30
CA ALA A 184 8.98 8.83 8.38
C ALA A 184 10.05 9.91 8.21
N CYS A 185 9.93 10.76 7.18
CA CYS A 185 10.86 11.86 6.90
C CYS A 185 11.05 12.80 8.09
N VAL A 186 9.99 13.04 8.87
CA VAL A 186 10.02 14.01 9.96
C VAL A 186 10.34 13.36 11.32
N SER A 187 10.06 12.07 11.48
CA SER A 187 10.27 11.37 12.76
C SER A 187 11.74 11.02 13.03
N LEU A 188 12.68 11.40 12.16
CA LEU A 188 14.13 11.17 12.30
C LEU A 188 14.44 9.73 12.73
N LEU A 189 13.79 8.73 12.11
CA LEU A 189 14.07 7.34 12.44
C LEU A 189 15.53 7.04 12.05
N PRO A 190 16.42 6.69 12.99
CA PRO A 190 17.86 6.64 12.77
C PRO A 190 18.32 5.51 11.84
N ASN A 191 17.44 4.54 11.54
CA ASN A 191 17.82 3.27 10.90
C ASN A 191 17.29 3.10 9.47
N LEU A 192 16.78 4.15 8.84
CA LEU A 192 16.25 4.08 7.47
C LEU A 192 17.03 4.99 6.54
N SER A 193 17.31 4.51 5.32
CA SER A 193 17.85 5.34 4.25
C SER A 193 16.89 6.50 4.00
N SER A 194 17.22 7.68 4.52
CA SER A 194 16.44 8.90 4.30
C SER A 194 16.24 9.18 2.80
N GLN A 195 17.15 8.67 1.96
CA GLN A 195 17.07 8.81 0.50
C GLN A 195 15.94 7.98 -0.10
N ASP A 196 15.77 6.72 0.30
CA ASP A 196 14.71 5.85 -0.24
C ASP A 196 13.33 6.40 0.11
N VAL A 197 13.15 6.84 1.36
CA VAL A 197 11.88 7.41 1.83
C VAL A 197 11.50 8.64 1.01
N LEU A 198 12.45 9.53 0.74
CA LEU A 198 12.23 10.73 -0.08
C LEU A 198 11.95 10.38 -1.54
N PHE A 199 12.68 9.42 -2.11
CA PHE A 199 12.49 8.98 -3.49
C PHE A 199 11.08 8.42 -3.70
N TYR A 200 10.65 7.48 -2.85
CA TYR A 200 9.32 6.87 -2.96
C TYR A 200 8.20 7.82 -2.56
N LEU A 201 8.46 8.81 -1.70
CA LEU A 201 7.51 9.89 -1.46
C LEU A 201 7.30 10.74 -2.72
N GLY A 202 8.38 11.05 -3.44
CA GLY A 202 8.31 11.71 -4.74
C GLY A 202 7.50 10.89 -5.76
N ALA A 203 7.70 9.57 -5.80
CA ALA A 203 6.92 8.66 -6.65
C ALA A 203 5.42 8.70 -6.31
N CYS A 204 5.05 8.75 -5.01
CA CYS A 204 3.66 8.87 -4.59
C CYS A 204 3.03 10.20 -5.05
N PHE A 205 3.73 11.33 -4.90
CA PHE A 205 3.22 12.62 -5.36
C PHE A 205 3.05 12.67 -6.88
N ARG A 206 4.03 12.16 -7.63
CA ARG A 206 3.93 12.04 -9.09
C ARG A 206 2.74 11.18 -9.51
N ALA A 207 2.51 10.05 -8.83
CA ALA A 207 1.33 9.23 -9.08
C ALA A 207 0.01 9.96 -8.81
N LEU A 208 -0.10 10.69 -7.70
CA LEU A 208 -1.28 11.52 -7.40
C LEU A 208 -1.50 12.63 -8.45
N ASP A 209 -0.44 13.23 -8.98
CA ASP A 209 -0.52 14.18 -10.09
C ASP A 209 -1.07 13.51 -11.36
N CYS A 210 -0.59 12.31 -11.68
CA CYS A 210 -1.10 11.53 -12.82
C CYS A 210 -2.56 11.08 -12.64
N PHE A 211 -3.03 10.87 -11.41
CA PHE A 211 -4.42 10.51 -11.12
C PHE A 211 -5.38 11.71 -11.17
N SER A 212 -4.87 12.92 -10.93
CA SER A 212 -5.66 14.15 -10.76
C SER A 212 -6.55 14.54 -11.95
N PRO A 213 -6.21 14.25 -13.23
CA PRO A 213 -7.11 14.48 -14.35
C PRO A 213 -8.33 13.55 -14.35
N SER A 214 -8.16 12.32 -13.89
CA SER A 214 -9.22 11.30 -13.87
C SER A 214 -10.08 11.40 -12.60
N TRP A 215 -9.48 11.82 -11.48
CA TRP A 215 -10.11 11.76 -10.16
C TRP A 215 -9.86 13.03 -9.35
N GLU A 216 -10.91 13.84 -9.15
CA GLU A 216 -10.85 15.07 -8.34
C GLU A 216 -10.39 14.80 -6.89
N VAL A 217 -10.74 13.63 -6.35
CA VAL A 217 -10.30 13.19 -5.02
C VAL A 217 -8.77 13.12 -4.94
N ALA A 218 -8.10 12.70 -6.01
CA ALA A 218 -6.63 12.64 -6.03
C ALA A 218 -6.00 14.03 -5.92
N ARG A 219 -6.56 15.02 -6.63
CA ARG A 219 -6.12 16.43 -6.55
C ARG A 219 -6.27 16.97 -5.12
N LYS A 220 -7.46 16.81 -4.53
CA LYS A 220 -7.74 17.24 -3.16
C LYS A 220 -6.81 16.57 -2.14
N THR A 221 -6.57 15.27 -2.31
CA THR A 221 -5.66 14.51 -1.46
C THR A 221 -4.21 14.99 -1.58
N ARG A 222 -3.73 15.25 -2.80
CA ARG A 222 -2.39 15.80 -3.03
C ARG A 222 -2.22 17.14 -2.31
N ASP A 223 -3.16 18.06 -2.50
CA ASP A 223 -3.09 19.40 -1.90
C ASP A 223 -3.10 19.30 -0.37
N PHE A 224 -3.93 18.42 0.19
CA PHE A 224 -3.92 18.10 1.61
C PHE A 224 -2.56 17.56 2.08
N LEU A 225 -1.94 16.63 1.36
CA LEU A 225 -0.65 16.04 1.71
C LEU A 225 0.49 17.06 1.66
N VAL A 226 0.48 17.98 0.70
CA VAL A 226 1.45 19.08 0.62
C VAL A 226 1.32 20.01 1.84
N LEU A 227 0.09 20.39 2.20
CA LEU A 227 -0.17 21.19 3.39
C LEU A 227 0.23 20.45 4.67
N PHE A 228 -0.09 19.15 4.75
CA PHE A 228 0.27 18.28 5.85
C PHE A 228 1.79 18.22 6.03
N GLN A 229 2.56 17.98 4.96
CA GLN A 229 4.02 17.97 4.98
C GLN A 229 4.59 19.29 5.49
N ARG A 230 4.12 20.44 4.97
CA ARG A 230 4.58 21.78 5.39
C ARG A 230 4.29 22.05 6.86
N LYS A 231 3.07 21.80 7.31
CA LYS A 231 2.65 22.01 8.71
C LYS A 231 3.45 21.13 9.66
N TRP A 232 3.67 19.87 9.30
CA TRP A 232 4.37 18.90 10.14
C TRP A 232 5.88 19.20 10.23
N GLN A 233 6.50 19.66 9.14
CA GLN A 233 7.88 20.15 9.15
C GLN A 233 8.04 21.39 10.06
N SER A 234 7.09 22.33 10.00
CA SER A 234 7.09 23.52 10.88
C SER A 234 7.01 23.12 12.36
N PHE A 235 6.10 22.21 12.71
CA PHE A 235 5.95 21.70 14.07
C PHE A 235 7.23 20.99 14.58
N SER A 236 7.86 20.16 13.74
CA SER A 236 9.11 19.48 14.08
C SER A 236 10.27 20.45 14.30
N ARG A 237 10.40 21.50 13.48
CA ARG A 237 11.42 22.56 13.69
C ARG A 237 11.20 23.32 14.99
N SER A 238 9.95 23.64 15.33
CA SER A 238 9.62 24.33 16.58
C SER A 238 9.94 23.47 17.81
N THR A 239 9.53 22.20 17.81
CA THR A 239 9.82 21.27 18.93
C THR A 239 11.31 21.00 19.11
N ASN A 240 12.08 20.86 18.02
CA ASN A 240 13.53 20.73 18.07
C ASN A 240 14.22 22.01 18.57
N ALA A 241 13.73 23.19 18.18
CA ALA A 241 14.25 24.47 18.68
C ALA A 241 13.98 24.67 20.18
N SER A 242 12.82 24.23 20.68
CA SER A 242 12.50 24.24 22.12
C SER A 242 13.36 23.24 22.90
N ARG A 243 13.63 22.06 22.34
CA ARG A 243 14.49 21.03 22.97
C ARG A 243 15.97 21.41 23.00
N LYS A 244 16.44 22.24 22.05
CA LYS A 244 17.78 22.85 22.09
C LYS A 244 17.87 23.98 23.12
N ARG A 245 16.79 24.74 23.34
CA ARG A 245 16.74 25.80 24.35
C ARG A 245 16.65 25.30 25.80
N SER A 246 16.20 24.05 26.01
CA SER A 246 16.10 23.44 27.34
C SER A 246 17.42 22.84 27.86
N TRP A 247 18.55 23.05 27.18
CA TRP A 247 19.89 22.76 27.69
C TRP A 247 20.65 24.08 27.92
N PRO A 248 20.57 24.70 29.11
CA PRO A 248 21.64 25.56 29.59
C PRO A 248 22.81 24.65 30.00
N GLU A 249 23.96 24.85 29.37
CA GLU A 249 25.25 24.38 29.89
C GLU A 249 25.44 24.99 31.28
N HIS A 250 25.20 24.19 32.32
CA HIS A 250 25.77 24.39 33.64
C HIS A 250 26.88 23.37 33.83
N ALA A 251 28.11 23.76 33.51
CA ALA A 251 29.38 23.45 34.18
C ALA A 251 30.54 23.89 33.27
#